data_AF-A0A8X7PNZ2-F1
#
_entry.id   AF-A0A8X7PNZ2-F1
#
_cell.length_a   1.000
_cell.length_b   1.000
_cell.length_c   1.000
_cell.angle_alpha   90.00
_cell.angle_beta   90.00
_cell.angle_gamma   90.00
#
_symmetry.space_group_name_H-M   'P 1'
#
loop_
_entity.id
_entity.type
_entity.pdbx_description
1 polymer ?
#
loop_
_entity_poly.entity_id
_entity_poly.type
_entity_poly.pdbx_seq_one_letter_code
_entity_poly.pdbx_strand_id
1 'polypeptide(L)'
;MNPMFYFLIALTAVLAATANAGGPVLDIDDEIIFDGSYYVIPAFFGADGGGLTLSPLGNKQCPLYIGQEASDANMGIPVRFSKLEV
;
A
#
# COMPACT_ATOMS: atom_id res chain seq x y z
N MET A 1 -7.31 25.54 39.11
CA MET A 1 -7.26 24.41 38.14
C MET A 1 -7.03 23.13 38.94
N ASN A 2 -7.88 22.11 38.82
CA ASN A 2 -7.85 20.91 39.67
C ASN A 2 -6.73 19.94 39.20
N PRO A 3 -5.92 19.33 40.08
CA PRO A 3 -4.90 18.32 39.71
C PRO A 3 -5.42 17.20 38.80
N MET A 4 -6.68 16.80 38.93
CA MET A 4 -7.34 15.84 38.04
C MET A 4 -7.34 16.28 36.56
N PHE A 5 -7.48 17.58 36.31
CA PHE A 5 -7.49 18.15 34.96
C PHE A 5 -6.12 18.01 34.28
N TYR A 6 -5.03 18.25 35.01
CA TYR A 6 -3.68 18.07 34.48
C TYR A 6 -3.35 16.61 34.23
N PHE A 7 -3.82 15.70 35.10
CA PHE A 7 -3.67 14.27 34.90
C PHE A 7 -4.37 13.79 33.63
N LEU A 8 -5.61 14.23 33.39
CA LEU A 8 -6.36 13.90 32.19
C LEU A 8 -5.67 14.42 30.93
N ILE A 9 -5.18 15.67 30.93
CA ILE A 9 -4.43 16.23 29.80
C ILE A 9 -3.17 15.41 29.52
N ALA A 10 -2.38 15.10 30.55
CA ALA A 10 -1.17 14.31 30.41
C ALA A 10 -1.48 12.91 29.87
N LEU A 11 -2.53 12.26 30.36
CA LEU A 11 -2.96 10.94 29.89
C LEU A 11 -3.39 10.99 28.42
N THR A 12 -4.21 11.95 28.02
CA THR A 12 -4.61 12.10 26.60
C THR A 12 -3.42 12.40 25.68
N ALA A 13 -2.45 13.20 26.12
CA ALA A 13 -1.26 13.51 25.34
C ALA A 13 -0.38 12.26 25.16
N VAL A 14 -0.21 11.44 26.20
CA VAL A 14 0.50 10.17 26.11
C VAL A 14 -0.22 9.22 25.16
N LEU A 15 -1.55 9.06 25.31
CA LEU A 15 -2.32 8.17 24.43
C LEU A 15 -2.21 8.59 22.96
N ALA A 16 -2.33 9.89 22.66
CA ALA A 16 -2.20 10.41 21.30
C ALA A 16 -0.78 10.20 20.73
N ALA A 17 0.27 10.40 21.53
CA ALA A 17 1.65 10.18 21.11
C ALA A 17 1.99 8.70 20.91
N THR A 18 1.32 7.80 21.64
CA THR A 18 1.50 6.34 21.52
C THR A 18 0.53 5.68 20.55
N ALA A 19 -0.41 6.43 19.97
CA ALA A 19 -1.34 5.92 18.99
C ALA A 19 -0.57 5.62 17.69
N ASN A 20 -0.18 4.36 17.52
CA ASN A 20 0.51 3.91 16.31
C ASN A 20 -0.52 3.58 15.23
N ALA A 21 -0.85 4.55 14.39
CA ALA A 21 -1.67 4.33 13.19
C ALA A 21 -0.88 3.66 12.04
N GLY A 22 0.40 3.34 12.24
CA GLY A 22 1.35 3.10 11.16
C GLY A 22 1.72 4.42 10.46
N GLY A 23 2.95 4.54 9.98
CA GLY A 23 3.33 5.65 9.10
C GLY A 23 2.61 5.54 7.75
N PRO A 24 2.65 6.61 6.91
CA PRO A 24 2.17 6.51 5.55
C PRO A 24 2.96 5.45 4.77
N VAL A 25 2.31 4.80 3.80
CA VAL A 25 3.01 3.96 2.83
C VAL A 25 3.61 4.88 1.78
N LEU A 26 4.91 4.72 1.53
CA LEU A 26 5.65 5.48 0.52
C LEU A 26 5.90 4.63 -0.71
N ASP A 27 6.02 5.26 -1.87
CA ASP A 27 6.50 4.62 -3.08
C ASP A 27 8.05 4.62 -3.15
N ILE A 28 8.60 4.27 -4.31
CA ILE A 28 10.06 4.17 -4.51
C ILE A 28 10.76 5.53 -4.58
N ASP A 29 10.00 6.61 -4.76
CA ASP A 29 10.48 8.00 -4.82
C ASP A 29 10.30 8.71 -3.46
N ASP A 30 10.01 7.95 -2.39
CA ASP A 30 9.69 8.42 -1.04
C ASP A 30 8.44 9.32 -0.98
N GLU A 31 7.53 9.22 -1.97
CA GLU A 31 6.27 9.96 -1.99
C GLU A 31 5.14 9.15 -1.34
N ILE A 32 4.20 9.85 -0.67
CA ILE A 32 3.06 9.19 -0.03
C ILE A 32 2.13 8.62 -1.10
N ILE A 33 1.81 7.32 -0.99
CA ILE A 33 0.80 6.68 -1.85
C ILE A 33 -0.60 7.25 -1.49
N PHE A 34 -1.16 8.08 -2.37
CA PHE A 34 -2.45 8.73 -2.14
C PHE A 34 -3.16 9.09 -3.44
N ASP A 35 -4.37 8.56 -3.65
CA ASP A 35 -5.28 8.83 -4.79
C ASP A 35 -4.63 8.78 -6.19
N GLY A 36 -3.55 8.00 -6.33
CA GLY A 36 -2.79 7.83 -7.56
C GLY A 36 -2.92 6.45 -8.18
N SER A 37 -2.28 6.28 -9.34
CA SER A 37 -2.11 5.01 -10.04
C SER A 37 -0.66 4.55 -9.91
N TYR A 38 -0.44 3.36 -9.35
CA TYR A 38 0.89 2.86 -9.01
C TYR A 38 1.14 1.51 -9.68
N TYR A 39 2.36 1.26 -10.11
CA TYR A 39 2.80 -0.08 -10.49
C TYR A 39 3.22 -0.85 -9.24
N VAL A 40 2.83 -2.12 -9.18
CA VAL A 40 3.29 -3.05 -8.15
C VAL A 40 4.31 -3.96 -8.79
N ILE A 41 5.58 -3.77 -8.42
CA ILE A 41 6.75 -4.46 -8.98
C ILE A 41 7.54 -5.16 -7.87
N PRO A 42 8.40 -6.14 -8.20
CA PRO A 42 9.28 -6.77 -7.22
C PRO A 42 10.19 -5.73 -6.55
N ALA A 43 10.39 -5.88 -5.24
CA ALA A 43 11.18 -4.92 -4.45
C ALA A 43 12.66 -4.88 -4.86
N PHE A 44 13.19 -5.97 -5.43
CA PHE A 44 14.58 -6.06 -5.87
C PHE A 44 14.65 -6.13 -7.40
N PHE A 45 15.40 -5.22 -8.02
CA PHE A 45 15.71 -5.27 -9.44
C PHE A 45 16.43 -6.58 -9.79
N GLY A 46 16.03 -7.23 -10.89
CA GLY A 46 16.56 -8.53 -11.29
C GLY A 46 16.06 -9.73 -10.48
N ALA A 47 15.09 -9.54 -9.57
CA ALA A 47 14.28 -10.66 -9.08
C ALA A 47 13.47 -11.24 -10.26
N ASP A 48 13.22 -12.55 -10.25
CA ASP A 48 12.41 -13.17 -11.31
C ASP A 48 11.03 -12.50 -11.41
N GLY A 49 10.69 -12.05 -12.62
CA GLY A 49 9.42 -11.44 -12.97
C GLY A 49 9.39 -9.90 -12.95
N GLY A 50 8.23 -9.35 -13.33
CA GLY A 50 7.96 -7.91 -13.40
C GLY A 50 6.70 -7.54 -12.63
N GLY A 51 6.00 -6.52 -13.11
CA GLY A 51 4.83 -5.97 -12.44
C GLY A 51 3.56 -6.83 -12.55
N LEU A 52 2.50 -6.39 -11.88
CA LEU A 52 1.21 -7.10 -11.89
C LEU A 52 0.46 -6.91 -13.22
N THR A 53 -0.18 -7.98 -13.69
CA THR A 53 -0.94 -7.98 -14.96
C THR A 53 -2.20 -8.83 -14.84
N LEU A 54 -3.04 -8.86 -15.88
CA LEU A 54 -4.19 -9.76 -15.97
C LEU A 54 -3.79 -11.05 -16.70
N SER A 55 -4.14 -12.19 -16.12
CA SER A 55 -3.78 -13.51 -16.61
C SER A 55 -4.98 -14.44 -16.73
N PRO A 56 -5.04 -15.31 -17.75
CA PRO A 56 -6.01 -16.39 -17.83
C PRO A 56 -5.71 -17.51 -16.82
N LEU A 57 -6.74 -18.25 -16.40
CA LEU A 57 -6.56 -19.52 -15.68
C LEU A 57 -6.83 -20.70 -16.60
N GLY A 58 -5.77 -21.46 -16.89
CA GLY A 58 -5.82 -22.60 -17.82
C GLY A 58 -6.27 -22.16 -19.21
N ASN A 59 -7.30 -22.82 -19.75
CA ASN A 59 -7.75 -22.60 -21.12
C ASN A 59 -8.82 -21.49 -21.23
N LYS A 60 -9.08 -20.73 -20.16
CA LYS A 60 -10.09 -19.66 -20.16
C LYS A 60 -9.54 -18.43 -20.87
N GLN A 61 -10.26 -17.92 -21.86
CA GLN A 61 -9.79 -16.78 -22.66
C GLN A 61 -9.94 -15.43 -21.95
N CYS A 62 -10.82 -15.32 -20.95
CA CYS A 62 -10.99 -14.09 -20.16
C CYS A 62 -9.95 -14.03 -19.01
N PRO A 63 -9.08 -13.01 -18.95
CA PRO A 63 -8.02 -12.93 -17.97
C PRO A 63 -8.53 -12.30 -16.67
N LEU A 64 -9.21 -13.11 -15.86
CA LEU A 64 -9.83 -12.69 -14.59
C LEU A 64 -8.91 -12.83 -13.37
N TYR A 65 -7.67 -13.27 -13.56
CA TYR A 65 -6.71 -13.52 -12.48
C TYR A 65 -5.60 -12.47 -12.50
N ILE A 66 -5.04 -12.18 -11.34
CA ILE A 66 -3.83 -11.35 -11.26
C ILE A 66 -2.62 -12.26 -11.49
N GLY A 67 -1.82 -11.91 -12.49
CA GLY A 67 -0.54 -12.53 -12.78
C GLY A 67 0.62 -11.58 -12.50
N GLN A 68 1.82 -12.13 -12.58
CA GLN A 68 3.07 -11.36 -12.58
C GLN A 68 3.68 -11.43 -13.98
N GLU A 69 4.15 -10.31 -14.51
CA GLU A 69 4.90 -10.26 -15.76
C GLU A 69 6.17 -11.12 -15.66
N ALA A 70 6.63 -11.68 -16.78
CA ALA A 70 7.79 -12.58 -16.79
C ALA A 70 9.15 -11.85 -16.72
N SER A 71 9.18 -10.55 -17.03
CA SER A 71 10.40 -9.73 -17.07
C SER A 71 10.19 -8.44 -16.30
N ASP A 72 11.21 -8.04 -15.54
CA ASP A 72 11.30 -6.77 -14.81
C ASP A 72 11.21 -5.53 -15.72
N ALA A 73 11.49 -5.67 -17.01
CA ALA A 73 11.27 -4.63 -18.01
C ALA A 73 9.78 -4.30 -18.23
N ASN A 74 8.87 -5.20 -17.84
CA ASN A 74 7.43 -5.01 -17.96
C ASN A 74 6.82 -4.62 -16.61
N MET A 75 6.37 -3.37 -16.50
CA MET A 75 5.73 -2.85 -15.28
C MET A 75 4.28 -3.34 -15.09
N GLY A 76 3.70 -3.97 -16.11
CA GLY A 76 2.33 -4.48 -16.05
C GLY A 76 1.26 -3.38 -16.12
N ILE A 77 0.18 -3.57 -15.38
CA ILE A 77 -1.01 -2.70 -15.34
C ILE A 77 -1.02 -1.95 -14.00
N PRO A 78 -1.18 -0.61 -13.99
CA PRO A 78 -1.19 0.14 -12.75
C PRO A 78 -2.48 -0.10 -11.96
N VAL A 79 -2.37 -0.02 -10.63
CA VAL A 79 -3.49 -0.17 -9.69
C VAL A 79 -3.77 1.15 -8.97
N ARG A 80 -5.00 1.31 -8.49
CA ARG A 80 -5.37 2.40 -7.58
C ARG A 80 -5.78 1.80 -6.24
N PHE A 81 -5.31 2.39 -5.15
CA PHE A 81 -5.71 2.00 -3.81
C PHE A 81 -6.85 2.88 -3.34
N SER A 82 -7.96 2.26 -2.96
CA SER A 82 -9.11 2.93 -2.35
C SER A 82 -9.39 2.32 -0.99
N LYS A 83 -9.81 3.16 -0.04
CA LYS A 83 -10.37 2.65 1.20
C LYS A 83 -11.67 1.91 0.90
N LEU A 84 -11.88 0.77 1.55
CA LEU A 84 -13.19 0.13 1.57
C LEU A 84 -14.20 1.11 2.20
N GLU A 85 -15.16 1.58 1.42
CA GLU A 85 -16.38 2.15 1.98
C GLU A 85 -17.17 0.99 2.59
N VAL A 86 -17.27 0.99 3.92
CA VAL A 86 -18.11 0.06 4.70
C VAL A 86 -19.27 0.85 5.28
#